data_AF-A0AA41RX02-F1
#
_entry.id   AF-A0AA41RX02-F1
#
_cell.length_a   1.000
_cell.length_b   1.000
_cell.length_c   1.000
_cell.angle_alpha   90.00
_cell.angle_beta   90.00
_cell.angle_gamma   90.00
#
_symmetry.space_group_name_H-M   'P 1'
#
loop_
_entity.id
_entity.type
_entity.pdbx_description
1 polymer ?
#
loop_
_entity_poly.entity_id
_entity_poly.type
_entity_poly.pdbx_seq_one_letter_code
_entity_poly.pdbx_strand_id
1 'polypeptide(L)'
;MTAPPIQVLFICLLFTVPCLGHSEAVSSGKVVTYLPGLAVQPLPFHLETGYIGVGGSSTDGPSTGNDMDGGVNQMFYYFVKSERNPKEDPLVLWLTGGPRCSTLDALATAVGPINIDKAVEYNDGSLPTLSLNPNSFTK
;
A
#
# COMPACT_ATOMS: atom_id res chain seq x y z
N MET A 1 8.42 33.59 -48.49
CA MET A 1 8.33 32.63 -47.37
C MET A 1 8.76 33.38 -46.11
N THR A 2 7.79 33.86 -45.32
CA THR A 2 8.02 34.72 -44.14
C THR A 2 8.17 33.84 -42.90
N ALA A 3 9.30 33.96 -42.19
CA ALA A 3 9.51 33.25 -40.93
C ALA A 3 8.47 33.68 -39.88
N PRO A 4 7.95 32.76 -39.04
CA PRO A 4 6.99 33.11 -38.01
C PRO A 4 7.63 34.05 -36.96
N PRO A 5 6.85 34.97 -36.37
CA PRO A 5 7.38 35.96 -35.42
C PRO A 5 7.88 35.27 -34.15
N ILE A 6 9.08 35.65 -33.70
CA ILE A 6 9.78 35.10 -32.53
C ILE A 6 8.90 35.13 -31.25
N GLN A 7 7.97 36.08 -31.16
CA GLN A 7 6.98 36.13 -30.07
C GLN A 7 6.03 34.93 -30.05
N VAL A 8 5.61 34.40 -31.21
CA VAL A 8 4.75 33.19 -31.28
C VAL A 8 5.53 31.96 -30.83
N LEU A 9 6.82 31.87 -31.16
CA LEU A 9 7.68 30.79 -30.68
C LEU A 9 7.86 30.83 -29.16
N PHE A 10 8.03 32.03 -28.57
CA PHE A 10 8.14 32.22 -27.12
C PHE A 10 6.84 31.89 -26.37
N ILE A 11 5.68 32.26 -26.93
CA ILE A 11 4.37 31.95 -26.34
C ILE A 11 4.10 30.44 -26.40
N CYS A 12 4.46 29.78 -27.50
CA CYS A 12 4.37 28.31 -27.58
C CYS A 12 5.27 27.62 -26.56
N LEU A 13 6.46 28.16 -26.27
CA LEU A 13 7.39 27.62 -25.28
C LEU A 13 6.90 27.79 -23.84
N LEU A 14 6.16 28.86 -23.52
CA LEU A 14 5.59 29.07 -22.19
C LEU A 14 4.38 28.16 -21.89
N PHE A 15 3.63 27.75 -22.92
CA PHE A 15 2.50 26.83 -22.77
C PHE A 15 2.88 25.34 -22.77
N THR A 16 4.08 24.96 -23.20
CA THR A 16 4.57 23.57 -23.17
C THR A 16 5.33 23.20 -21.89
N VAL A 17 5.75 24.20 -21.10
CA VAL A 17 6.52 24.01 -19.85
C VAL A 17 5.71 23.56 -18.61
N PRO A 18 4.36 23.55 -18.54
CA PRO A 18 3.67 22.96 -17.38
C PRO A 18 3.71 21.41 -17.32
N CYS A 19 4.21 20.72 -18.35
CA CYS A 19 4.15 19.25 -18.43
C CYS A 19 5.41 18.52 -17.94
N LEU A 20 6.34 19.17 -17.27
CA LEU A 20 7.45 18.48 -16.60
C LEU A 20 7.13 18.26 -15.12
N GLY A 21 6.57 17.09 -14.82
CA GLY A 21 6.71 16.46 -13.50
C GLY A 21 5.52 16.49 -12.56
N HIS A 22 4.32 16.07 -13.02
CA HIS A 22 3.38 15.43 -12.08
C HIS A 22 3.56 13.93 -12.20
N SER A 23 4.40 13.37 -11.34
CA SER A 23 4.42 11.92 -11.11
C SER A 23 3.20 11.60 -10.25
N GLU A 24 2.07 11.35 -10.89
CA GLU A 24 0.88 10.81 -10.20
C GLU A 24 1.25 9.43 -9.65
N ALA A 25 1.41 9.33 -8.33
CA ALA A 25 1.48 8.05 -7.67
C ALA A 25 0.09 7.41 -7.77
N VAL A 26 -0.09 6.49 -8.73
CA VAL A 26 -1.31 5.70 -8.84
C VAL A 26 -1.36 4.73 -7.66
N SER A 27 -2.07 5.13 -6.60
CA SER A 27 -2.40 4.26 -5.47
C SER A 27 -3.71 3.54 -5.77
N SER A 28 -3.65 2.20 -5.85
CA SER A 28 -4.83 1.34 -6.06
C SER A 28 -5.25 0.71 -4.73
N GLY A 29 -5.92 1.49 -3.88
CA GLY A 29 -6.49 1.04 -2.61
C GLY A 29 -7.92 0.53 -2.73
N LYS A 30 -8.26 -0.51 -1.96
CA LYS A 30 -9.62 -1.04 -1.81
C LYS A 30 -9.95 -1.24 -0.33
N VAL A 31 -11.05 -0.64 0.09
CA VAL A 31 -11.61 -0.85 1.43
C VAL A 31 -12.18 -2.27 1.52
N VAL A 32 -11.78 -2.99 2.55
CA VAL A 32 -12.25 -4.33 2.89
C VAL A 32 -13.37 -4.18 3.92
N THR A 33 -14.54 -4.73 3.61
CA THR A 33 -15.74 -4.67 4.47
C THR A 33 -16.11 -6.03 5.07
N TYR A 34 -15.56 -7.12 4.51
CA TYR A 34 -15.85 -8.50 4.85
C TYR A 34 -14.53 -9.29 4.88
N LEU A 35 -14.29 -10.04 5.96
CA LEU A 35 -13.15 -10.96 6.07
C LEU A 35 -13.68 -12.38 6.35
N PRO A 36 -13.44 -13.34 5.44
CA PRO A 36 -13.77 -14.74 5.70
C PRO A 36 -13.11 -15.24 6.98
N GLY A 37 -13.84 -16.03 7.76
CA GLY A 37 -13.34 -16.57 9.03
C GLY A 37 -13.53 -15.65 10.25
N LEU A 38 -13.86 -14.36 10.06
CA LEU A 38 -14.25 -13.47 11.16
C LEU A 38 -15.76 -13.59 11.44
N ALA A 39 -16.11 -13.95 12.68
CA ALA A 39 -17.52 -14.14 13.06
C ALA A 39 -18.33 -12.83 13.07
N VAL A 40 -17.70 -11.72 13.45
CA VAL A 40 -18.35 -10.40 13.54
C VAL A 40 -18.22 -9.68 12.21
N GLN A 41 -19.35 -9.44 11.54
CA GLN A 41 -19.41 -8.76 10.24
C GLN A 41 -20.61 -7.78 10.17
N PRO A 42 -20.52 -6.68 9.39
CA PRO A 42 -19.36 -6.20 8.63
C PRO A 42 -18.17 -5.85 9.54
N LEU A 43 -16.98 -5.65 8.95
CA LEU A 43 -15.77 -5.38 9.72
C LEU A 43 -15.97 -4.23 10.72
N PRO A 44 -15.68 -4.42 12.02
CA PRO A 44 -15.90 -3.40 13.05
C PRO A 44 -14.81 -2.33 13.07
N PHE A 45 -13.80 -2.44 12.21
CA PHE A 45 -12.73 -1.46 12.02
C PHE A 45 -12.51 -1.21 10.52
N HIS A 46 -11.90 -0.07 10.20
CA HIS A 46 -11.60 0.26 8.81
C HIS A 46 -10.30 -0.42 8.37
N LEU A 47 -10.40 -1.31 7.38
CA LEU A 47 -9.27 -1.93 6.71
C LEU A 47 -9.27 -1.54 5.24
N GLU A 48 -8.13 -1.07 4.75
CA GLU A 48 -7.86 -0.84 3.35
C GLU A 48 -6.64 -1.65 2.93
N THR A 49 -6.68 -2.20 1.72
CA THR A 49 -5.56 -2.94 1.13
C THR A 49 -5.30 -2.44 -0.27
N GLY A 50 -4.05 -2.44 -0.71
CA GLY A 50 -3.72 -1.96 -2.05
C GLY A 50 -2.26 -2.19 -2.41
N TYR A 51 -1.88 -1.66 -3.55
CA TYR A 51 -0.50 -1.65 -4.03
C TYR A 51 0.00 -0.22 -4.15
N ILE A 52 1.24 0.00 -3.73
CA ILE A 52 1.98 1.25 -3.90
C ILE A 52 3.27 0.98 -4.69
N GLY A 53 3.56 1.84 -5.67
CA GLY A 53 4.82 1.79 -6.40
C GLY A 53 5.99 2.22 -5.52
N VAL A 54 7.08 1.45 -5.53
CA VAL A 54 8.31 1.67 -4.79
C VAL A 54 9.48 1.56 -5.76
N GLY A 55 10.34 2.58 -5.80
CA GLY A 55 11.46 2.64 -6.74
C GLY A 55 11.07 3.23 -8.10
N GLY A 56 11.83 4.23 -8.52
CA GLY A 56 11.79 4.80 -9.87
C GLY A 56 13.16 4.60 -10.52
N SER A 57 13.17 4.38 -11.83
CA SER A 57 14.33 4.13 -12.71
C SER A 57 15.68 4.45 -12.07
N SER A 58 16.43 3.43 -11.68
CA SER A 58 17.79 3.59 -11.15
C SER A 58 18.68 4.25 -12.21
N THR A 59 18.93 5.55 -12.05
CA THR A 59 20.16 6.17 -12.57
C THR A 59 21.32 6.01 -11.60
N ASP A 60 21.04 5.62 -10.35
CA ASP A 60 22.04 5.49 -9.29
C ASP A 60 22.07 4.06 -8.72
N GLY A 61 22.84 3.18 -9.35
CA GLY A 61 23.31 1.91 -8.75
C GLY A 61 23.02 0.64 -9.56
N PRO A 62 23.89 -0.39 -9.47
CA PRO A 62 23.75 -1.61 -10.27
C PRO A 62 22.50 -2.38 -9.84
N SER A 63 21.60 -2.57 -10.79
CA SER A 63 20.41 -3.42 -10.71
C SER A 63 20.80 -4.87 -10.41
N THR A 64 20.93 -5.22 -9.13
CA THR A 64 21.07 -6.62 -8.71
C THR A 64 19.69 -7.25 -8.63
N GLY A 65 19.18 -7.67 -9.79
CA GLY A 65 17.99 -8.52 -9.85
C GLY A 65 17.17 -8.36 -11.13
N ASN A 66 17.65 -8.87 -12.27
CA ASN A 66 16.82 -9.24 -13.43
C ASN A 66 15.73 -8.24 -13.88
N ASP A 67 16.01 -6.94 -13.70
CA ASP A 67 15.24 -5.80 -14.22
C ASP A 67 15.48 -5.68 -15.74
N MET A 68 14.90 -6.58 -16.52
CA MET A 68 14.93 -6.51 -17.99
C MET A 68 13.83 -5.64 -18.59
N ASP A 69 13.02 -4.98 -17.78
CA ASP A 69 11.98 -4.06 -18.26
C ASP A 69 11.85 -2.94 -17.24
N GLY A 70 11.59 -1.70 -17.69
CA GLY A 70 11.53 -0.49 -16.86
C GLY A 70 10.35 -0.44 -15.89
N GLY A 71 10.06 -1.55 -15.21
CA GLY A 71 8.94 -1.75 -14.30
C GLY A 71 9.18 -1.09 -12.94
N VAL A 72 8.13 -0.49 -12.41
CA VAL A 72 8.06 0.02 -11.03
C VAL A 72 7.80 -1.15 -10.11
N ASN A 73 8.63 -1.38 -9.08
CA ASN A 73 8.33 -2.40 -8.08
C ASN A 73 7.07 -2.02 -7.32
N GLN A 74 6.20 -2.98 -7.01
CA GLN A 74 4.96 -2.71 -6.28
C GLN A 74 4.98 -3.42 -4.92
N MET A 75 4.61 -2.69 -3.88
CA MET A 75 4.49 -3.20 -2.53
C MET A 75 3.01 -3.25 -2.14
N PHE A 76 2.56 -4.42 -1.66
CA PHE A 76 1.22 -4.58 -1.10
C PHE A 76 1.17 -4.04 0.33
N TYR A 77 0.07 -3.36 0.70
CA TYR A 77 -0.12 -2.81 2.05
C TYR A 77 -1.45 -3.25 2.70
N TYR A 78 -1.44 -3.24 4.04
CA TYR A 78 -2.62 -3.27 4.89
C TYR A 78 -2.65 -1.97 5.69
N PHE A 79 -3.70 -1.18 5.54
CA PHE A 79 -3.90 0.07 6.28
C PHE A 79 -5.12 -0.06 7.17
N VAL A 80 -4.90 0.05 8.49
CA VAL A 80 -5.97 0.05 9.48
C VAL A 80 -6.01 1.43 10.12
N LYS A 81 -7.17 2.09 10.08
CA LYS A 81 -7.34 3.37 10.79
C LYS A 81 -7.41 3.11 12.29
N SER A 82 -6.97 4.09 13.07
CA SER A 82 -7.25 4.11 14.50
C SER A 82 -8.75 3.95 14.76
N GLU A 83 -9.08 3.09 15.70
CA GLU A 83 -10.42 2.83 16.23
C GLU A 83 -10.86 3.95 17.19
N ARG A 84 -9.94 4.82 17.62
CA ARG A 84 -10.20 5.96 18.51
C ARG A 84 -10.46 7.26 17.74
N ASN A 85 -9.42 7.97 17.34
CA ASN A 85 -9.54 9.22 16.57
C ASN A 85 -8.52 9.23 15.42
N PRO A 86 -8.87 8.68 14.24
CA PRO A 86 -7.94 8.54 13.12
C PRO A 86 -7.49 9.87 12.49
N LYS A 87 -8.06 11.01 12.89
CA LYS A 87 -7.61 12.34 12.45
C LYS A 87 -6.48 12.89 13.31
N GLU A 88 -6.42 12.51 14.59
CA GLU A 88 -5.46 13.04 15.57
C GLU A 88 -4.41 12.00 15.97
N ASP A 89 -4.75 10.72 15.87
CA ASP A 89 -3.86 9.63 16.23
C ASP A 89 -2.72 9.49 15.21
N PRO A 90 -1.50 9.12 15.66
CA PRO A 90 -0.34 9.09 14.80
C PRO A 90 -0.44 8.00 13.72
N LEU A 91 0.23 8.24 12.59
CA LEU A 91 0.49 7.21 11.60
C LEU A 91 1.66 6.33 12.07
N VAL A 92 1.44 5.02 12.15
CA VAL A 92 2.47 4.03 12.47
C VAL A 92 2.75 3.17 11.24
N LEU A 93 4.00 3.16 10.77
CA LEU A 93 4.46 2.24 9.75
C LEU A 93 5.07 1.00 10.40
N TRP A 94 4.57 -0.18 10.06
CA TRP A 94 5.10 -1.45 10.54
C TRP A 94 5.75 -2.24 9.41
N LEU A 95 7.02 -2.63 9.60
CA LEU A 95 7.76 -3.47 8.68
C LEU A 95 8.22 -4.72 9.43
N THR A 96 7.77 -5.89 8.97
CA THR A 96 8.24 -7.16 9.51
C THR A 96 9.66 -7.40 9.04
N GLY A 97 10.56 -7.71 9.98
CA GLY A 97 11.95 -8.03 9.68
C GLY A 97 12.14 -9.42 9.06
N GLY A 98 13.40 -9.79 8.84
CA GLY A 98 13.76 -11.04 8.17
C GLY A 98 13.61 -10.97 6.64
N PRO A 99 14.43 -11.70 5.88
CA PRO A 99 14.29 -11.72 4.44
C PRO A 99 12.96 -12.38 4.06
N ARG A 100 12.15 -11.70 3.22
CA ARG A 100 10.93 -12.24 2.59
C ARG A 100 9.77 -12.55 3.57
N CYS A 101 9.84 -12.13 4.83
CA CYS A 101 8.71 -12.25 5.76
C CYS A 101 7.61 -11.24 5.45
N SER A 102 6.35 -11.68 5.48
CA SER A 102 5.19 -10.83 5.19
C SER A 102 4.72 -10.05 6.41
N THR A 103 4.30 -8.80 6.21
CA THR A 103 3.64 -7.98 7.23
C THR A 103 2.26 -8.51 7.64
N LEU A 104 1.67 -9.42 6.87
CA LEU A 104 0.43 -10.11 7.24
C LEU A 104 0.56 -10.87 8.57
N ASP A 105 1.73 -11.45 8.85
CA ASP A 105 1.95 -12.15 10.12
C ASP A 105 1.83 -11.19 11.31
N ALA A 106 2.45 -10.01 11.21
CA ALA A 106 2.36 -9.01 12.26
C ALA A 106 0.93 -8.46 12.42
N LEU A 107 0.21 -8.28 11.30
CA LEU A 107 -1.19 -7.86 11.31
C LEU A 107 -2.10 -8.88 12.02
N ALA A 108 -1.84 -10.18 11.81
CA ALA A 108 -2.75 -11.25 12.23
C ALA A 108 -2.29 -12.04 13.45
N THR A 109 -1.10 -11.76 14.00
CA THR A 109 -0.56 -12.50 15.14
C THR A 109 0.21 -11.66 16.16
N ALA A 110 0.41 -10.36 15.90
CA ALA A 110 1.15 -9.47 16.79
C ALA A 110 0.36 -8.20 17.13
N VAL A 111 0.38 -7.21 16.24
CA VAL A 111 -0.02 -5.83 16.54
C VAL A 111 -1.32 -5.39 15.89
N GLY A 112 -1.82 -6.14 14.91
CA GLY A 112 -3.03 -5.75 14.19
C GLY A 112 -4.34 -6.13 14.90
N PRO A 113 -5.48 -5.77 14.28
CA PRO A 113 -6.81 -5.83 14.89
C PRO A 113 -7.42 -7.24 14.90
N ILE A 114 -6.75 -8.23 14.30
CA ILE A 114 -7.23 -9.60 14.20
C ILE A 114 -6.18 -10.58 14.69
N ASN A 115 -6.64 -11.74 15.18
CA ASN A 115 -5.81 -12.89 15.47
C ASN A 115 -6.30 -14.08 14.63
N ILE A 116 -5.36 -14.78 13.99
CA ILE A 116 -5.62 -16.13 13.46
C ILE A 116 -5.56 -17.12 14.63
N ASP A 117 -6.58 -17.96 14.76
CA ASP A 117 -6.57 -19.04 15.74
C ASP A 117 -5.52 -20.10 15.35
N LYS A 118 -4.44 -20.20 16.12
CA LYS A 118 -3.35 -21.15 15.89
C LYS A 118 -3.60 -22.51 16.55
N ALA A 119 -4.66 -22.66 17.35
CA ALA A 119 -5.00 -23.93 18.00
C ALA A 119 -5.67 -24.92 17.04
N VAL A 120 -6.10 -24.47 15.87
CA VAL A 120 -6.75 -25.28 14.84
C VAL A 120 -5.76 -25.52 13.69
N GLU A 121 -5.62 -26.78 13.29
CA GLU A 121 -4.89 -27.13 12.07
C GLU A 121 -5.79 -26.97 10.83
N TYR A 122 -5.31 -26.27 9.82
CA TYR A 122 -6.06 -25.96 8.59
C TYR A 122 -5.58 -26.78 7.38
N ASN A 123 -5.37 -28.09 7.57
CA ASN A 123 -4.76 -28.98 6.56
C ASN A 123 -5.75 -29.44 5.47
N ASP A 124 -7.03 -29.19 5.65
CA ASP A 124 -8.14 -29.60 4.78
C ASP A 124 -8.58 -28.50 3.78
N GLY A 125 -7.89 -27.36 3.77
CA GLY A 125 -8.27 -26.19 2.97
C GLY A 125 -9.45 -25.40 3.56
N SER A 126 -9.83 -25.67 4.80
CA SER A 126 -10.78 -24.83 5.53
C SER A 126 -10.24 -23.41 5.74
N LEU A 127 -11.17 -22.46 5.91
CA LEU A 127 -10.79 -21.07 6.17
C LEU A 127 -10.23 -20.93 7.59
N PRO A 128 -9.18 -20.11 7.78
CA PRO A 128 -8.69 -19.79 9.11
C PRO A 128 -9.79 -19.08 9.91
N THR A 129 -9.93 -19.45 11.18
CA THR A 129 -10.83 -18.75 12.10
C THR A 129 -10.14 -17.49 12.61
N LEU A 130 -10.84 -16.36 12.54
CA LEU A 130 -10.33 -15.06 12.94
C LEU A 130 -11.10 -14.56 14.18
N SER A 131 -10.38 -13.97 15.11
CA SER A 131 -10.94 -13.26 16.26
C SER A 131 -10.41 -11.83 16.32
N LEU A 132 -11.12 -10.93 17.00
CA LEU A 132 -10.63 -9.57 17.21
C LEU A 132 -9.50 -9.56 18.24
N ASN A 133 -8.46 -8.76 17.99
CA ASN A 133 -7.39 -8.56 18.94
C ASN A 133 -7.76 -7.45 19.94
N PRO A 134 -8.01 -7.76 21.22
CA PRO A 134 -8.37 -6.75 22.20
C PRO A 134 -7.23 -5.75 22.48
N ASN A 135 -5.98 -6.13 22.19
CA ASN A 135 -4.76 -5.37 22.46
C ASN A 135 -4.11 -4.83 21.17
N SER A 136 -4.89 -4.69 20.10
CA SER A 136 -4.41 -4.12 18.84
C SER A 136 -3.79 -2.74 19.05
N PHE A 137 -2.74 -2.44 18.29
CA PHE A 137 -2.09 -1.11 18.28
C PHE A 137 -2.99 -0.03 17.64
N THR A 138 -4.10 -0.43 17.03
CA THR A 138 -5.08 0.45 16.40
C THR A 138 -6.09 1.03 17.37
N LYS A 139 -6.00 0.73 18.67
CA LYS A 139 -6.96 1.16 19.70
C LYS A 139 -6.56 2.43 20.44
#